data_AF-A0A4U0SQ03-F1
#
_entry.id   AF-A0A4U0SQ03-F1
#
_cell.length_a   1.000
_cell.length_b   1.000
_cell.length_c   1.000
_cell.angle_alpha   90.00
_cell.angle_beta   90.00
_cell.angle_gamma   90.00
#
_symmetry.space_group_name_H-M   'P 1'
#
loop_
_entity.id
_entity.type
_entity.pdbx_description
1 polymer ?
#
loop_
_entity_poly.entity_id
_entity_poly.type
_entity_poly.pdbx_seq_one_letter_code
_entity_poly.pdbx_strand_id
1 'polypeptide(L)'
;MTTTAQKPKQALVVRGGWDGHVPVPAGDRYATALKADGYQVTVSDSLDSYLDEELLAGTDLVVQCWTMGQITGEQAAGLSQAVRAGTGLAGWHGGIIDSFRAETRYQLMTGGQFVHHPREFTTYRVRPLPEHSDHPVLAGIEPFTVTTEQYYLHMDPAVEVLAVTDYAADPDFPELAGAVVPVTWIRRWGAGRVFVTAVGHNLADLEVPQVDSMIRKGMTWATR
;
A
#
# COMPACT_ATOMS: atom_id res chain seq x y z
N MET A 1 27.15 -24.43 18.35
CA MET A 1 26.87 -23.39 17.33
C MET A 1 25.88 -22.42 17.96
N THR A 2 26.35 -21.25 18.38
CA THR A 2 25.50 -20.18 18.92
C THR A 2 24.78 -19.55 17.74
N THR A 3 23.52 -19.93 17.54
CA THR A 3 22.58 -19.15 16.72
C THR A 3 22.42 -17.80 17.39
N THR A 4 23.09 -16.76 16.88
CA THR A 4 22.76 -15.38 17.22
C THR A 4 21.28 -15.19 16.90
N ALA A 5 20.46 -14.98 17.92
CA ALA A 5 19.06 -14.63 17.73
C ALA A 5 19.00 -13.40 16.83
N GLN A 6 18.39 -13.54 15.65
CA GLN A 6 18.23 -12.43 14.73
C GLN A 6 17.38 -11.36 15.42
N LYS A 7 17.88 -10.12 15.48
CA LYS A 7 17.13 -9.01 16.08
C LYS A 7 15.76 -8.91 15.38
N PRO A 8 14.66 -8.76 16.13
CA PRO A 8 13.34 -8.66 15.53
C PRO A 8 13.27 -7.45 14.59
N LYS A 9 12.59 -7.63 13.46
CA LYS A 9 12.34 -6.59 12.48
C LYS A 9 11.49 -5.48 13.08
N GLN A 10 11.77 -4.23 12.72
CA GLN A 10 11.09 -3.04 13.22
C GLN A 10 10.09 -2.55 12.16
N ALA A 11 8.81 -2.45 12.53
CA ALA A 11 7.79 -1.87 11.67
C ALA A 11 7.19 -0.61 12.29
N LEU A 12 7.02 0.43 11.47
CA LEU A 12 6.31 1.65 11.82
C LEU A 12 4.98 1.67 11.06
N VAL A 13 3.86 1.55 11.77
CA VAL A 13 2.51 1.71 11.20
C VAL A 13 2.09 3.15 11.38
N VAL A 14 2.00 3.91 10.28
CA VAL A 14 1.57 5.32 10.28
C VAL A 14 0.14 5.38 9.78
N ARG A 15 -0.78 5.80 10.64
CA ARG A 15 -2.22 5.75 10.33
C ARG A 15 -2.95 7.03 10.72
N GLY A 16 -3.98 7.37 9.95
CA GLY A 16 -4.79 8.55 10.18
C GLY A 16 -5.54 8.99 8.92
N GLY A 17 -5.89 10.27 8.86
CA GLY A 17 -6.62 10.81 7.72
C GLY A 17 -8.13 10.61 7.82
N TRP A 18 -8.79 10.29 6.70
CA TRP A 18 -10.26 10.22 6.65
C TRP A 18 -10.85 8.94 7.28
N ASP A 19 -11.76 9.12 8.24
CA ASP A 19 -12.42 8.03 8.97
C ASP A 19 -13.25 7.07 8.09
N GLY A 20 -13.68 7.51 6.91
CA GLY A 20 -14.43 6.65 5.97
C GLY A 20 -13.65 5.43 5.49
N HIS A 21 -12.31 5.53 5.43
CA HIS A 21 -11.42 4.38 5.14
C HIS A 21 -10.94 3.66 6.40
N VAL A 22 -11.55 3.95 7.56
CA VAL A 22 -11.32 3.28 8.84
C VAL A 22 -9.82 3.07 9.18
N PRO A 23 -8.98 4.11 9.10
CA PRO A 23 -7.52 3.97 9.13
C PRO A 23 -6.99 3.41 10.46
N VAL A 24 -7.64 3.75 11.58
CA VAL A 24 -7.29 3.20 12.90
C VAL A 24 -7.47 1.68 12.93
N PRO A 25 -8.68 1.11 12.80
CA PRO A 25 -8.83 -0.34 12.88
C PRO A 25 -8.14 -1.09 11.73
N ALA A 26 -8.05 -0.52 10.52
CA ALA A 26 -7.30 -1.12 9.41
C ALA A 26 -5.80 -1.19 9.71
N GLY A 27 -5.22 -0.11 10.25
CA GLY A 27 -3.83 -0.09 10.72
C GLY A 27 -3.58 -1.07 11.87
N ASP A 28 -4.49 -1.16 12.85
CA ASP A 28 -4.36 -2.09 13.99
C ASP A 28 -4.41 -3.56 13.56
N ARG A 29 -5.22 -3.89 12.55
CA ARG A 29 -5.28 -5.24 11.98
C ARG A 29 -3.89 -5.69 11.52
N TYR A 30 -3.23 -4.88 10.68
CA TYR A 30 -1.91 -5.25 10.17
C TYR A 30 -0.79 -5.06 11.18
N ALA A 31 -0.91 -4.12 12.13
CA ALA A 31 -0.02 -4.05 13.28
C ALA A 31 -0.06 -5.35 14.11
N THR A 32 -1.26 -5.90 14.34
CA THR A 32 -1.45 -7.18 15.05
C THR A 32 -0.86 -8.35 14.28
N ALA A 33 -1.10 -8.40 12.96
CA ALA A 33 -0.52 -9.43 12.10
C ALA A 33 1.02 -9.40 12.11
N LEU A 34 1.63 -8.22 11.99
CA LEU A 34 3.08 -8.06 12.04
C LEU A 34 3.68 -8.47 13.39
N LYS A 35 3.01 -8.13 14.51
CA LYS A 35 3.43 -8.61 15.84
C LYS A 35 3.39 -10.14 15.92
N ALA A 36 2.36 -10.78 15.38
CA ALA A 36 2.26 -12.24 15.31
C ALA A 36 3.36 -12.86 14.44
N ASP A 37 3.83 -12.13 13.42
CA ASP A 37 4.96 -12.51 12.56
C ASP A 37 6.35 -12.17 13.16
N GLY A 38 6.39 -11.68 14.41
CA GLY A 38 7.63 -11.44 15.16
C GLY A 38 8.27 -10.05 14.98
N TYR A 39 7.55 -9.09 14.37
CA TYR A 39 8.00 -7.70 14.30
C TYR A 39 7.83 -6.99 15.65
N GLN A 40 8.76 -6.10 15.97
CA GLN A 40 8.52 -5.03 16.93
C GLN A 40 7.81 -3.89 16.17
N VAL A 41 6.59 -3.57 16.61
CA VAL A 41 5.71 -2.63 15.90
C VAL A 41 5.49 -1.39 16.73
N THR A 42 5.86 -0.23 16.16
CA THR A 42 5.48 1.10 16.63
C THR A 42 4.29 1.57 15.80
N VAL A 43 3.26 2.10 16.47
CA VAL A 43 2.11 2.72 15.80
C VAL A 43 2.21 4.23 16.02
N SER A 44 2.07 5.00 14.94
CA SER A 44 2.05 6.45 14.98
C SER A 44 0.75 6.97 14.39
N ASP A 45 0.07 7.82 15.15
CA ASP A 45 -1.08 8.59 14.69
C ASP A 45 -0.66 10.02 14.26
N SER A 46 0.63 10.23 14.00
CA SER A 46 1.21 11.49 13.50
C SER A 46 2.22 11.27 12.36
N LEU A 47 2.16 12.16 11.36
CA LEU A 47 3.12 12.23 10.26
C LEU A 47 4.50 12.76 10.70
N ASP A 48 4.63 13.33 11.90
CA ASP A 48 5.91 13.78 12.43
C ASP A 48 6.88 12.63 12.71
N SER A 49 6.38 11.39 12.74
CA SER A 49 7.23 10.19 12.68
C SER A 49 8.16 10.16 11.45
N TYR A 50 7.80 10.89 10.37
CA TYR A 50 8.65 11.05 9.20
C TYR A 50 9.74 12.13 9.34
N LEU A 51 9.72 12.90 10.43
CA LEU A 51 10.78 13.86 10.78
C LEU A 51 11.82 13.24 11.72
N ASP A 52 11.54 12.06 12.29
CA ASP A 52 12.45 11.36 13.20
C ASP A 52 13.41 10.45 12.41
N GLU A 53 14.61 10.98 12.14
CA GLU A 53 15.64 10.28 11.38
C GLU A 53 16.13 8.99 12.07
N GLU A 54 16.20 8.96 13.41
CA GLU A 54 16.68 7.80 14.15
C GLU A 54 15.65 6.67 14.10
N LEU A 55 14.37 7.01 14.30
CA LEU A 55 13.24 6.08 14.13
C LEU A 55 13.24 5.48 12.72
N LEU A 56 13.34 6.32 11.70
CA LEU A 56 13.32 5.88 10.31
C LEU A 56 14.53 5.01 9.95
N ALA A 57 15.73 5.37 10.40
CA ALA A 57 16.94 4.56 10.19
C ALA A 57 16.83 3.17 10.84
N GLY A 58 16.20 3.10 12.02
CA GLY A 58 15.91 1.86 12.73
C GLY A 58 14.79 1.00 12.11
N THR A 59 13.94 1.59 11.27
CA THR A 59 12.74 0.95 10.72
C THR A 59 13.05 0.09 9.48
N ASP A 60 12.61 -1.17 9.51
CA ASP A 60 12.72 -2.10 8.37
C ASP A 60 11.54 -1.98 7.38
N LEU A 61 10.35 -1.62 7.88
CA LEU A 61 9.12 -1.46 7.12
C LEU A 61 8.27 -0.30 7.67
N VAL A 62 7.87 0.61 6.80
CA VAL A 62 6.76 1.55 7.05
C VAL A 62 5.49 0.97 6.43
N VAL A 63 4.43 0.86 7.24
CA VAL A 63 3.07 0.56 6.78
C VAL A 63 2.27 1.85 6.77
N GLN A 64 1.87 2.27 5.58
CA GLN A 64 1.23 3.55 5.33
C GLN A 64 -0.29 3.36 5.19
N CYS A 65 -1.03 3.96 6.13
CA CYS A 65 -2.49 3.88 6.22
C CYS A 65 -3.08 5.26 6.55
N TRP A 66 -2.81 6.25 5.70
CA TRP A 66 -3.25 7.64 5.90
C TRP A 66 -4.06 8.13 4.70
N THR A 67 -5.37 8.18 4.81
CA THR A 67 -6.22 8.58 3.68
C THR A 67 -6.34 10.10 3.56
N MET A 68 -6.26 10.66 2.35
CA MET A 68 -6.30 12.11 2.12
C MET A 68 -5.21 12.82 2.94
N GLY A 69 -5.55 13.92 3.61
CA GLY A 69 -4.63 14.69 4.44
C GLY A 69 -3.57 15.46 3.64
N GLN A 70 -2.73 16.18 4.37
CA GLN A 70 -1.59 16.91 3.83
C GLN A 70 -0.33 16.44 4.57
N ILE A 71 0.72 16.18 3.80
CA ILE A 71 2.08 15.95 4.31
C ILE A 71 2.89 17.21 4.02
N THR A 72 3.78 17.59 4.92
CA THR A 72 4.72 18.69 4.64
C THR A 72 5.83 18.21 3.70
N GLY A 73 6.49 19.13 3.01
CA GLY A 73 7.63 18.79 2.16
C GLY A 73 8.77 18.12 2.94
N GLU A 74 8.97 18.48 4.21
CA GLU A 74 9.97 17.89 5.10
C GLU A 74 9.60 16.45 5.49
N GLN A 75 8.35 16.20 5.89
CA GLN A 75 7.85 14.86 6.19
C GLN A 75 7.95 13.95 4.95
N ALA A 76 7.55 14.44 3.77
CA ALA A 76 7.66 13.69 2.52
C ALA A 76 9.12 13.42 2.14
N ALA A 77 10.02 14.38 2.37
CA ALA A 77 11.45 14.21 2.14
C ALA A 77 12.07 13.18 3.10
N GLY A 78 11.71 13.21 4.39
CA GLY A 78 12.19 12.26 5.40
C GLY A 78 11.78 10.81 5.06
N LEU A 79 10.49 10.58 4.78
CA LEU A 79 10.02 9.28 4.32
C LEU A 79 10.73 8.82 3.04
N SER A 80 10.81 9.70 2.03
CA SER A 80 11.46 9.37 0.75
C SER A 80 12.94 9.03 0.91
N GLN A 81 13.66 9.71 1.81
CA GLN A 81 15.05 9.44 2.12
C GLN A 81 15.23 8.10 2.84
N ALA A 82 14.39 7.80 3.83
CA ALA A 82 14.41 6.51 4.53
C ALA A 82 14.19 5.34 3.58
N VAL A 83 13.20 5.46 2.68
CA VAL A 83 12.96 4.44 1.65
C VAL A 83 14.16 4.33 0.72
N ARG A 84 14.75 5.45 0.27
CA ARG A 84 15.99 5.41 -0.54
C ARG A 84 17.15 4.73 0.17
N ALA A 85 17.27 4.87 1.48
CA ALA A 85 18.29 4.24 2.31
C ALA A 85 18.03 2.75 2.60
N GLY A 86 16.84 2.24 2.27
CA GLY A 86 16.53 0.81 2.31
C GLY A 86 15.27 0.44 3.06
N THR A 87 14.66 1.35 3.83
CA THR A 87 13.40 1.08 4.53
C THR A 87 12.30 0.67 3.54
N GLY A 88 11.57 -0.41 3.83
CA GLY A 88 10.42 -0.81 3.03
C GLY A 88 9.25 0.13 3.20
N LEU A 89 8.41 0.28 2.17
CA LEU A 89 7.13 0.99 2.26
C LEU A 89 6.03 0.10 1.71
N ALA A 90 4.95 -0.08 2.46
CA ALA A 90 3.79 -0.84 2.02
C ALA A 90 2.51 -0.14 2.44
N GLY A 91 1.45 -0.26 1.65
CA GLY A 91 0.14 0.25 2.01
C GLY A 91 -0.93 -0.18 1.01
N TRP A 92 -2.16 0.25 1.27
CA TRP A 92 -3.31 -0.10 0.46
C TRP A 92 -4.29 1.06 0.31
N HIS A 93 -5.03 1.01 -0.80
CA HIS A 93 -6.18 1.84 -1.11
C HIS A 93 -5.91 3.32 -0.84
N GLY A 94 -6.89 4.07 -0.32
CA GLY A 94 -6.71 5.48 0.00
C GLY A 94 -5.64 5.75 1.06
N GLY A 95 -5.29 4.75 1.88
CA GLY A 95 -4.24 4.86 2.89
C GLY A 95 -2.83 5.07 2.34
N ILE A 96 -2.60 4.78 1.05
CA ILE A 96 -1.33 5.02 0.35
C ILE A 96 -1.50 5.70 -1.03
N ILE A 97 -2.63 5.52 -1.71
CA ILE A 97 -2.86 6.03 -3.08
C ILE A 97 -3.60 7.37 -3.04
N ASP A 98 -4.57 7.51 -2.13
CA ASP A 98 -5.34 8.73 -1.95
C ASP A 98 -4.74 9.68 -0.90
N SER A 99 -3.53 9.37 -0.44
CA SER A 99 -2.78 10.19 0.49
C SER A 99 -2.17 11.39 -0.22
N PHE A 100 -2.24 12.56 0.42
CA PHE A 100 -1.36 13.69 0.11
C PHE A 100 -1.37 14.13 -1.37
N ARG A 101 -2.56 14.29 -1.98
CA ARG A 101 -2.76 14.54 -3.42
C ARG A 101 -1.96 15.71 -4.04
N ALA A 102 -1.46 16.64 -3.24
CA ALA A 102 -0.67 17.78 -3.70
C ALA A 102 0.86 17.56 -3.61
N GLU A 103 1.33 16.49 -2.97
CA GLU A 103 2.76 16.22 -2.77
C GLU A 103 3.29 15.27 -3.85
N THR A 104 3.85 15.86 -4.90
CA THR A 104 4.34 15.11 -6.07
C THR A 104 5.53 14.21 -5.75
N ARG A 105 6.34 14.50 -4.70
CA ARG A 105 7.41 13.59 -4.26
C ARG A 105 6.86 12.28 -3.71
N TYR A 106 5.76 12.37 -2.96
CA TYR A 106 5.10 11.19 -2.41
C TYR A 106 4.49 10.36 -3.54
N GLN A 107 3.76 11.01 -4.46
CA GLN A 107 3.19 10.35 -5.64
C GLN A 107 4.27 9.72 -6.52
N LEU A 108 5.39 10.42 -6.75
CA LEU A 108 6.52 9.89 -7.51
C LEU A 108 7.22 8.74 -6.79
N MET A 109 7.03 8.55 -5.48
CA MET A 109 7.58 7.41 -4.74
C MET A 109 6.60 6.24 -4.67
N THR A 110 5.29 6.46 -4.59
CA THR A 110 4.26 5.39 -4.55
C THR A 110 3.85 4.94 -5.95
N GLY A 111 3.91 5.82 -6.94
CA GLY A 111 3.73 5.53 -8.37
C GLY A 111 2.28 5.44 -8.85
N GLY A 112 1.31 5.82 -8.02
CA GLY A 112 -0.10 5.89 -8.41
C GLY A 112 -0.82 7.02 -7.68
N GLN A 113 -1.77 7.65 -8.35
CA GLN A 113 -2.60 8.72 -7.81
C GLN A 113 -4.07 8.41 -8.04
N PHE A 114 -4.87 8.52 -6.97
CA PHE A 114 -6.32 8.45 -7.05
C PHE A 114 -6.88 9.59 -7.93
N VAL A 115 -7.76 9.25 -8.87
CA VAL A 115 -8.45 10.21 -9.73
C VAL A 115 -9.95 10.13 -9.54
N HIS A 116 -10.51 8.90 -9.62
CA HIS A 116 -11.95 8.69 -9.63
C HIS A 116 -12.33 7.29 -9.13
N HIS A 117 -13.57 7.13 -8.69
CA HIS A 117 -14.22 5.84 -8.47
C HIS A 117 -15.73 5.98 -8.76
N PRO A 118 -16.44 4.90 -9.14
CA PRO A 118 -17.90 4.96 -9.28
C PRO A 118 -18.56 5.30 -7.93
N ARG A 119 -19.73 5.94 -7.95
CA ARG A 119 -20.45 6.33 -6.71
C ARG A 119 -20.80 5.15 -5.81
N GLU A 120 -21.13 4.02 -6.43
CA GLU A 120 -21.51 2.79 -5.73
C GLU A 120 -20.35 1.81 -5.70
N PHE A 121 -20.31 0.97 -4.65
CA PHE A 121 -19.39 -0.17 -4.65
C PHE A 121 -19.67 -1.09 -5.84
N THR A 122 -18.58 -1.48 -6.48
CA THR A 122 -18.60 -2.13 -7.78
C THR A 122 -18.09 -3.55 -7.62
N THR A 123 -18.73 -4.50 -8.29
CA THR A 123 -18.23 -5.87 -8.37
C THR A 123 -17.30 -6.00 -9.58
N TYR A 124 -16.04 -6.30 -9.35
CA TYR A 124 -15.03 -6.41 -10.41
C TYR A 124 -14.06 -7.56 -10.14
N ARG A 125 -13.35 -7.98 -11.19
CA ARG A 125 -12.42 -9.11 -11.15
C ARG A 125 -10.98 -8.60 -11.15
N VAL A 126 -10.24 -8.93 -10.10
CA VAL A 126 -8.79 -8.72 -10.02
C VAL A 126 -8.08 -9.89 -10.67
N ARG A 127 -7.14 -9.58 -11.57
CA ARG A 127 -6.39 -10.55 -12.36
C ARG A 127 -4.89 -10.31 -12.18
N PRO A 128 -4.17 -11.18 -11.45
CA PRO A 128 -2.71 -11.22 -11.48
C PRO A 128 -2.21 -11.39 -12.91
N LEU A 129 -1.11 -10.70 -13.25
CA LEU A 129 -0.49 -10.79 -14.57
C LEU A 129 0.36 -12.07 -14.66
N PRO A 130 0.16 -12.92 -15.69
CA PRO A 130 0.84 -14.22 -15.80
C PRO A 130 2.37 -14.15 -15.78
N GLU A 131 2.96 -13.10 -16.35
CA GLU A 131 4.40 -12.84 -16.37
C GLU A 131 5.02 -12.63 -14.98
N HIS A 132 4.20 -12.36 -13.97
CA HIS A 132 4.61 -12.20 -12.57
C HIS A 132 4.15 -13.36 -11.67
N SER A 133 3.73 -14.50 -12.23
CA SER A 133 3.22 -15.65 -11.47
C SER A 133 4.20 -16.20 -10.42
N ASP A 134 5.51 -16.08 -10.66
CA ASP A 134 6.56 -16.48 -9.71
C ASP A 134 6.88 -15.42 -8.64
N HIS A 135 6.30 -14.21 -8.74
CA HIS A 135 6.56 -13.14 -7.78
C HIS A 135 5.98 -13.50 -6.40
N PRO A 136 6.75 -13.40 -5.30
CA PRO A 136 6.31 -13.87 -3.98
C PRO A 136 5.04 -13.19 -3.44
N VAL A 137 4.75 -11.96 -3.89
CA VAL A 137 3.50 -11.25 -3.56
C VAL A 137 2.26 -11.96 -4.13
N LEU A 138 2.40 -12.61 -5.29
CA LEU A 138 1.31 -13.28 -6.00
C LEU A 138 1.27 -14.79 -5.74
N ALA A 139 2.20 -15.35 -4.96
CA ALA A 139 2.27 -16.78 -4.70
C ALA A 139 0.92 -17.34 -4.20
N GLY A 140 0.30 -18.25 -4.95
CA GLY A 140 -0.99 -18.85 -4.63
C GLY A 140 -2.20 -17.90 -4.73
N ILE A 141 -2.05 -16.74 -5.36
CA ILE A 141 -3.16 -15.83 -5.66
C ILE A 141 -3.68 -16.14 -7.07
N GLU A 142 -4.86 -16.76 -7.13
CA GLU A 142 -5.63 -16.91 -8.36
C GLU A 142 -6.50 -15.66 -8.61
N PRO A 143 -6.94 -15.41 -9.85
CA PRO A 143 -7.89 -14.34 -10.15
C PRO A 143 -9.16 -14.45 -9.29
N PHE A 144 -9.60 -13.33 -8.72
CA PHE A 144 -10.68 -13.29 -7.74
C PHE A 144 -11.63 -12.11 -7.98
N THR A 145 -12.84 -12.20 -7.44
CA THR A 145 -13.87 -11.17 -7.54
C THR A 145 -14.05 -10.49 -6.20
N VAL A 146 -14.17 -9.17 -6.19
CA VAL A 146 -14.45 -8.35 -5.01
C VAL A 146 -15.58 -7.38 -5.31
N THR A 147 -16.28 -6.95 -4.26
CA THR A 147 -17.30 -5.90 -4.33
C THR A 147 -16.91 -4.79 -3.36
N THR A 148 -16.31 -3.73 -3.90
CA THR A 148 -15.84 -2.58 -3.12
C THR A 148 -15.63 -1.38 -4.05
N GLU A 149 -15.06 -0.29 -3.54
CA GLU A 149 -14.67 0.89 -4.30
C GLU A 149 -13.57 0.55 -5.33
N GLN A 150 -13.91 0.72 -6.61
CA GLN A 150 -12.96 0.49 -7.71
C GLN A 150 -12.28 1.80 -8.09
N TYR A 151 -10.95 1.88 -7.93
CA TYR A 151 -10.19 3.06 -8.31
C TYR A 151 -9.89 3.13 -9.80
N TYR A 152 -10.09 4.32 -10.37
CA TYR A 152 -9.43 4.79 -11.57
C TYR A 152 -8.21 5.63 -11.18
N LEU A 153 -7.07 5.31 -11.78
CA LEU A 153 -5.77 5.79 -11.32
C LEU A 153 -4.96 6.42 -12.47
N HIS A 154 -4.23 7.48 -12.16
CA HIS A 154 -3.07 7.87 -12.95
C HIS A 154 -1.84 7.15 -12.41
N MET A 155 -1.02 6.60 -13.31
CA MET A 155 0.05 5.67 -12.98
C MET A 155 1.39 6.16 -13.53
N ASP A 156 2.44 6.03 -12.71
CA ASP A 156 3.81 6.24 -13.16
C ASP A 156 4.21 5.06 -14.08
N PRO A 157 4.69 5.33 -15.30
CA PRO A 157 5.06 4.27 -16.25
C PRO A 157 6.26 3.40 -15.79
N ALA A 158 6.99 3.81 -14.76
CA ALA A 158 8.14 3.09 -14.23
C ALA A 158 7.80 2.08 -13.10
N VAL A 159 6.52 1.92 -12.72
CA VAL A 159 6.12 0.86 -11.77
C VAL A 159 6.04 -0.50 -12.45
N GLU A 160 6.24 -1.56 -11.67
CA GLU A 160 6.02 -2.93 -12.12
C GLU A 160 4.64 -3.37 -11.63
N VAL A 161 3.69 -3.47 -12.57
CA VAL A 161 2.31 -3.86 -12.29
C VAL A 161 2.23 -5.37 -12.11
N LEU A 162 1.65 -5.82 -11.00
CA LEU A 162 1.50 -7.25 -10.66
C LEU A 162 0.08 -7.76 -10.92
N ALA A 163 -0.93 -6.92 -10.73
CA ALA A 163 -2.33 -7.28 -10.95
C ALA A 163 -3.12 -6.11 -11.51
N VAL A 164 -4.14 -6.41 -12.31
CA VAL A 164 -5.01 -5.44 -12.99
C VAL A 164 -6.49 -5.79 -12.81
N THR A 165 -7.36 -4.85 -13.15
CA THR A 165 -8.80 -5.06 -13.33
C THR A 165 -9.26 -4.31 -14.58
N ASP A 166 -10.38 -4.74 -15.15
CA ASP A 166 -11.11 -3.93 -16.13
C ASP A 166 -12.01 -2.96 -15.36
N TYR A 167 -11.94 -1.67 -15.68
CA TYR A 167 -12.72 -0.63 -15.02
C TYR A 167 -14.20 -0.76 -15.41
N ALA A 168 -15.09 -0.78 -14.41
CA ALA A 168 -16.51 -0.93 -14.66
C ALA A 168 -17.08 0.31 -15.35
N ALA A 169 -18.21 0.12 -16.03
CA ALA A 169 -18.93 1.24 -16.62
C ALA A 169 -19.50 2.15 -15.51
N ASP A 170 -19.17 3.43 -15.60
CA ASP A 170 -19.73 4.50 -14.76
C ASP A 170 -20.61 5.39 -15.64
N PRO A 171 -21.90 5.61 -15.30
CA PRO A 171 -22.77 6.51 -16.04
C PRO A 171 -22.26 7.96 -16.13
N ASP A 172 -21.51 8.42 -15.11
CA ASP A 172 -20.96 9.78 -15.09
C ASP A 172 -19.75 9.91 -16.04
N PHE A 173 -19.05 8.80 -16.34
CA PHE A 173 -17.84 8.76 -17.20
C PHE A 173 -17.79 7.48 -18.06
N PRO A 174 -18.71 7.31 -19.02
CA PRO A 174 -18.84 6.08 -19.80
C PRO A 174 -17.60 5.74 -20.63
N GLU A 175 -16.77 6.74 -20.97
CA GLU A 175 -15.52 6.57 -21.72
C GLU A 175 -14.44 5.79 -20.96
N LEU A 176 -14.55 5.65 -19.63
CA LEU A 176 -13.58 4.89 -18.82
C LEU A 176 -13.84 3.38 -18.82
N ALA A 177 -15.01 2.95 -19.30
CA ALA A 177 -15.43 1.55 -19.25
C ALA A 177 -14.47 0.64 -20.03
N GLY A 178 -14.05 -0.45 -19.38
CA GLY A 178 -13.14 -1.44 -19.98
C GLY A 178 -11.66 -1.02 -20.01
N ALA A 179 -11.31 0.16 -19.49
CA ALA A 179 -9.92 0.51 -19.28
C ALA A 179 -9.24 -0.51 -18.34
N VAL A 180 -8.04 -0.98 -18.70
CA VAL A 180 -7.28 -1.88 -17.83
C VAL A 180 -6.52 -1.02 -16.81
N VAL A 181 -6.93 -1.11 -15.54
CA VAL A 181 -6.36 -0.31 -14.45
C VAL A 181 -5.52 -1.19 -13.52
N PRO A 182 -4.31 -0.76 -13.14
CA PRO A 182 -3.52 -1.46 -12.12
C PRO A 182 -4.23 -1.54 -10.78
N VAL A 183 -4.20 -2.73 -10.19
CA VAL A 183 -4.71 -2.99 -8.84
C VAL A 183 -3.55 -3.12 -7.87
N THR A 184 -2.45 -3.75 -8.26
CA THR A 184 -1.30 -3.98 -7.38
C THR A 184 -0.04 -3.79 -8.17
N TRP A 185 0.92 -3.06 -7.60
CA TRP A 185 2.20 -2.81 -8.22
C TRP A 185 3.30 -2.69 -7.17
N ILE A 186 4.52 -2.81 -7.66
CA ILE A 186 5.72 -2.63 -6.87
C ILE A 186 6.67 -1.69 -7.58
N ARG A 187 7.66 -1.21 -6.82
CA ARG A 187 8.81 -0.49 -7.39
C ARG A 187 9.99 -0.49 -6.44
N ARG A 188 11.14 -0.15 -7.01
CA ARG A 188 12.33 0.27 -6.26
C ARG A 188 12.34 1.78 -6.11
N TRP A 189 12.81 2.23 -4.96
CA TRP A 189 13.08 3.64 -4.71
C TRP A 189 14.37 3.73 -3.92
N GLY A 190 15.49 4.00 -4.60
CA GLY A 190 16.82 3.73 -4.04
C GLY A 190 16.98 2.25 -3.69
N ALA A 191 17.47 1.95 -2.47
CA ALA A 191 17.60 0.59 -1.98
C ALA A 191 16.26 -0.02 -1.49
N GLY A 192 15.28 0.83 -1.17
CA GLY A 192 13.99 0.41 -0.63
C GLY A 192 13.07 -0.23 -1.66
N ARG A 193 12.10 -0.98 -1.13
CA ARG A 193 11.05 -1.67 -1.87
C ARG A 193 9.71 -1.05 -1.48
N VAL A 194 8.92 -0.67 -2.47
CA VAL A 194 7.60 -0.07 -2.27
C VAL A 194 6.55 -1.01 -2.84
N PHE A 195 5.60 -1.41 -2.01
CA PHE A 195 4.43 -2.22 -2.37
C PHE A 195 3.16 -1.38 -2.24
N VAL A 196 2.31 -1.41 -3.26
CA VAL A 196 1.04 -0.68 -3.28
C VAL A 196 -0.05 -1.58 -3.84
N THR A 197 -1.24 -1.54 -3.22
CA THR A 197 -2.45 -2.14 -3.78
C THR A 197 -3.64 -1.19 -3.65
N ALA A 198 -4.56 -1.23 -4.61
CA ALA A 198 -5.73 -0.37 -4.68
C ALA A 198 -6.96 -0.93 -3.99
N VAL A 199 -6.95 -2.19 -3.54
CA VAL A 199 -8.09 -2.80 -2.82
C VAL A 199 -7.89 -2.66 -1.32
N GLY A 200 -8.95 -2.27 -0.59
CA GLY A 200 -8.94 -2.19 0.87
C GLY A 200 -9.64 -0.95 1.43
N HIS A 201 -10.84 -0.63 0.95
CA HIS A 201 -11.62 0.54 1.39
C HIS A 201 -12.05 0.43 2.85
N ASN A 202 -12.46 -0.76 3.26
CA ASN A 202 -12.91 -1.04 4.62
C ASN A 202 -12.34 -2.38 5.14
N LEU A 203 -12.65 -2.72 6.40
CA LEU A 203 -12.16 -3.95 7.01
C LEU A 203 -12.62 -5.24 6.31
N ALA A 204 -13.86 -5.28 5.80
CA ALA A 204 -14.39 -6.47 5.13
C ALA A 204 -13.61 -6.76 3.84
N ASP A 205 -13.15 -5.73 3.13
CA ASP A 205 -12.28 -5.88 1.96
C ASP A 205 -10.93 -6.50 2.35
N LEU A 206 -10.37 -6.06 3.48
CA LEU A 206 -9.10 -6.56 4.03
C LEU A 206 -9.24 -7.99 4.60
N GLU A 207 -10.46 -8.48 4.78
CA GLU A 207 -10.76 -9.85 5.19
C GLU A 207 -10.93 -10.81 4.01
N VAL A 208 -11.05 -10.30 2.79
CA VAL A 208 -11.01 -11.13 1.58
C VAL A 208 -9.65 -11.86 1.54
N PRO A 209 -9.61 -13.21 1.52
CA PRO A 209 -8.38 -13.96 1.72
C PRO A 209 -7.25 -13.60 0.74
N GLN A 210 -7.61 -13.32 -0.52
CA GLN A 210 -6.66 -12.92 -1.55
C GLN A 210 -6.07 -11.52 -1.27
N VAL A 211 -6.90 -10.58 -0.82
CA VAL A 211 -6.49 -9.21 -0.46
C VAL A 211 -5.57 -9.24 0.76
N ASP A 212 -5.99 -9.93 1.83
CA ASP A 212 -5.18 -10.08 3.05
C ASP A 212 -3.82 -10.73 2.73
N SER A 213 -3.84 -11.86 2.02
CA SER A 213 -2.62 -12.58 1.64
C SER A 213 -1.68 -11.69 0.81
N MET A 214 -2.22 -10.94 -0.15
CA MET A 214 -1.42 -10.06 -1.00
C MET A 214 -0.79 -8.91 -0.21
N ILE A 215 -1.54 -8.27 0.69
CA ILE A 215 -1.01 -7.20 1.55
C ILE A 215 0.07 -7.74 2.49
N ARG A 216 -0.16 -8.88 3.16
CA ARG A 216 0.84 -9.47 4.07
C ARG A 216 2.11 -9.91 3.35
N LYS A 217 1.99 -10.52 2.17
CA LYS A 217 3.15 -10.88 1.33
C LYS A 217 3.83 -9.63 0.77
N GLY A 218 3.08 -8.59 0.44
CA GLY A 218 3.57 -7.28 0.03
C GLY A 218 4.42 -6.60 1.12
N MET A 219 3.92 -6.55 2.36
CA MET A 219 4.66 -6.06 3.52
C MET A 219 5.94 -6.87 3.77
N THR A 220 5.85 -8.19 3.69
CA THR A 220 7.01 -9.08 3.86
C THR A 220 8.05 -8.85 2.77
N TRP A 221 7.60 -8.75 1.51
CA TRP A 221 8.48 -8.46 0.38
C TRP A 221 9.13 -7.07 0.50
N ALA A 222 8.38 -6.05 0.94
CA ALA A 222 8.89 -4.68 1.08
C ALA A 222 9.91 -4.54 2.22
N THR A 223 9.73 -5.28 3.31
CA THR A 223 10.61 -5.26 4.49
C THR A 223 12.06 -5.50 4.11
N ARG A 224 12.98 -4.62 4.55
CA ARG A 224 14.40 -4.65 4.16
C ARG A 224 15.14 -5.92 4.54
#